data_AF-A0A2G1QN23-F1
#
_entry.id   AF-A0A2G1QN23-F1
#
_cell.length_a   1.000
_cell.length_b   1.000
_cell.length_c   1.000
_cell.angle_alpha   90.00
_cell.angle_beta   90.00
_cell.angle_gamma   90.00
#
_symmetry.space_group_name_H-M   'P 1'
#
loop_
_entity.id
_entity.type
_entity.pdbx_description
1 polymer ?
#
loop_
_entity_poly.entity_id
_entity_poly.type
_entity_poly.pdbx_seq_one_letter_code
_entity_poly.pdbx_strand_id
1 'polypeptide(L)'
;MSMTRIMQAVAASQGSSDLFVLLRRLMDAGPTDTLLVRQIIEPQAAAAAVSNGNGADIEAIRAAHEKALNAATLHDFEHWDAVLHRSIFAATRNELLINLQDVLAAIREKPSWLRIKNKVITRAVQQKYTREHGAIVEAIAARNAQAAHDAMKLHLQSVTLDMFPQ
;
A
#
# COMPACT_ATOMS: atom_id res chain seq x y z
N MET A 1 11.33 -11.48 -1.21
CA MET A 1 12.64 -11.64 -0.55
C MET A 1 12.48 -11.21 0.92
N SER A 2 12.82 -12.06 1.89
CA SER A 2 12.62 -11.73 3.32
C SER A 2 13.50 -10.55 3.77
N MET A 3 12.94 -9.62 4.57
CA MET A 3 13.58 -8.43 5.17
C MET A 3 14.98 -8.70 5.76
N THR A 4 15.18 -9.92 6.26
CA THR A 4 16.45 -10.40 6.82
C THR A 4 17.59 -10.37 5.79
N ARG A 5 17.32 -10.65 4.51
CA ARG A 5 18.36 -10.64 3.46
C ARG A 5 18.79 -9.23 3.07
N ILE A 6 17.86 -8.26 3.07
CA ILE A 6 18.19 -6.86 2.77
C ILE A 6 19.05 -6.31 3.91
N MET A 7 18.65 -6.52 5.17
CA MET A 7 19.43 -6.06 6.32
C MET A 7 20.81 -6.74 6.45
N GLN A 8 20.94 -8.03 6.10
CA GLN A 8 22.22 -8.75 6.16
C GLN A 8 23.18 -8.37 5.02
N ALA A 9 22.68 -8.14 3.80
CA ALA A 9 23.51 -7.64 2.70
C ALA A 9 24.00 -6.21 2.96
N VAL A 10 23.17 -5.39 3.60
CA VAL A 10 23.45 -4.02 4.06
C VAL A 10 24.56 -3.98 5.12
N ALA A 11 24.59 -4.94 6.05
CA ALA A 11 25.62 -5.02 7.09
C ALA A 11 27.01 -5.44 6.57
N ALA A 12 27.07 -6.07 5.38
CA ALA A 12 28.30 -6.68 4.85
C ALA A 12 29.06 -5.81 3.83
N SER A 13 28.49 -4.73 3.30
CA SER A 13 29.18 -3.90 2.31
C SER A 13 29.96 -2.75 2.98
N GLN A 14 31.29 -2.88 3.05
CA GLN A 14 32.17 -1.74 3.27
C GLN A 14 32.28 -0.94 1.96
N GLY A 15 31.35 0.02 1.76
CA GLY A 15 31.39 1.00 0.67
C GLY A 15 30.01 1.43 0.15
N SER A 16 29.48 2.54 0.69
CA SER A 16 28.59 3.57 0.07
C SER A 16 27.76 4.29 1.15
N SER A 17 28.45 5.10 1.97
CA SER A 17 27.85 5.89 3.07
C SER A 17 26.54 6.59 2.66
N ASP A 18 26.48 7.16 1.46
CA ASP A 18 25.35 7.98 1.03
C ASP A 18 24.06 7.19 0.74
N LEU A 19 24.18 5.97 0.19
CA LEU A 19 23.01 5.12 -0.08
C LEU A 19 22.39 4.60 1.23
N PHE A 20 23.23 4.21 2.19
CA PHE A 20 22.76 3.83 3.52
C PHE A 20 22.11 4.98 4.27
N VAL A 21 22.70 6.18 4.17
CA VAL A 21 22.12 7.40 4.74
C VAL A 21 20.78 7.72 4.08
N LEU A 22 20.65 7.57 2.75
CA LEU A 22 19.38 7.77 2.05
C LEU A 22 18.31 6.78 2.51
N LEU A 23 18.62 5.48 2.54
CA LEU A 23 17.68 4.45 3.00
C LEU A 23 17.22 4.71 4.44
N ARG A 24 18.14 5.12 5.32
CA ARG A 24 17.80 5.50 6.70
C ARG A 24 16.83 6.69 6.74
N ARG A 25 17.11 7.75 5.97
CA ARG A 25 16.23 8.94 5.89
C ARG A 25 14.85 8.60 5.34
N LEU A 26 14.77 7.77 4.31
CA LEU A 26 13.49 7.29 3.78
C LEU A 26 12.71 6.53 4.85
N MET A 27 13.39 5.67 5.61
CA MET A 27 12.75 4.96 6.69
C MET A 27 12.28 5.91 7.79
N ASP A 28 13.02 6.96 8.14
CA ASP A 28 12.65 7.90 9.21
C ASP A 28 11.36 8.72 8.95
N ALA A 29 10.78 8.62 7.74
CA ALA A 29 9.51 9.24 7.40
C ALA A 29 8.38 8.91 8.40
N GLY A 30 7.62 9.94 8.76
CA GLY A 30 6.51 9.83 9.69
C GLY A 30 5.23 9.30 9.03
N PRO A 31 4.21 8.92 9.83
CA PRO A 31 2.93 8.49 9.30
C PRO A 31 2.22 9.55 8.44
N THR A 32 2.35 10.84 8.77
CA THR A 32 1.79 11.95 7.98
C THR A 32 2.43 12.04 6.60
N ASP A 33 3.77 12.07 6.53
CA ASP A 33 4.50 12.12 5.26
C ASP A 33 4.17 10.90 4.39
N THR A 34 4.09 9.72 5.03
CA THR A 34 3.71 8.47 4.36
C THR A 34 2.33 8.59 3.73
N LEU A 35 1.32 9.09 4.45
CA LEU A 35 -0.03 9.26 3.89
C LEU A 35 -0.08 10.31 2.77
N LEU A 36 0.68 11.40 2.87
CA LEU A 36 0.76 12.41 1.81
C LEU A 36 1.39 11.82 0.54
N VAL A 37 2.49 11.07 0.66
CA VAL A 37 3.12 10.40 -0.48
C VAL A 37 2.19 9.36 -1.09
N ARG A 38 1.47 8.58 -0.27
CA ARG A 38 0.47 7.63 -0.77
C ARG A 38 -0.60 8.33 -1.61
N GLN A 39 -1.13 9.47 -1.14
CA GLN A 39 -2.12 10.26 -1.89
C GLN A 39 -1.61 10.78 -3.23
N ILE A 40 -0.29 10.96 -3.36
CA ILE A 40 0.35 11.42 -4.60
C ILE A 40 0.64 10.27 -5.57
N ILE A 41 0.81 9.03 -5.10
CA ILE A 41 1.38 7.95 -5.92
C ILE A 41 0.39 6.80 -6.15
N GLU A 42 -0.36 6.38 -5.14
CA GLU A 42 -1.23 5.21 -5.28
C GLU A 42 -2.38 5.42 -6.28
N PRO A 43 -3.02 6.61 -6.39
CA PRO A 43 -4.04 6.84 -7.41
C PRO A 43 -3.51 6.64 -8.84
N GLN A 44 -2.30 7.13 -9.12
CA GLN A 44 -1.63 7.00 -10.40
C GLN A 44 -1.17 5.57 -10.62
N ALA A 45 -0.73 4.86 -9.57
CA ALA A 45 -0.43 3.43 -9.64
C ALA A 45 -1.69 2.61 -9.99
N ALA A 46 -2.85 2.94 -9.41
CA ALA A 46 -4.12 2.27 -9.74
C ALA A 46 -4.52 2.50 -11.21
N ALA A 47 -4.36 3.71 -11.74
CA ALA A 47 -4.55 3.97 -13.17
C ALA A 47 -3.52 3.25 -14.05
N ALA A 48 -2.25 3.23 -13.66
CA ALA A 48 -1.19 2.55 -14.41
C ALA A 48 -1.38 1.03 -14.42
N ALA A 49 -1.90 0.45 -13.34
CA ALA A 49 -2.28 -0.97 -13.27
C ALA A 49 -3.32 -1.35 -14.32
N VAL A 50 -4.27 -0.45 -14.64
CA VAL A 50 -5.24 -0.66 -15.73
C VAL A 50 -4.55 -0.74 -17.09
N SER A 51 -3.59 0.14 -17.36
CA SER A 51 -2.92 0.20 -18.66
C SER A 51 -1.92 -0.95 -18.86
N ASN A 52 -1.22 -1.35 -17.79
CA ASN A 52 -0.06 -2.23 -17.89
C ASN A 52 -0.34 -3.66 -17.41
N GLY A 53 -1.30 -3.86 -16.52
CA GLY A 53 -1.59 -5.15 -15.89
C GLY A 53 -2.25 -6.13 -16.86
N ASN A 54 -1.97 -7.42 -16.70
CA ASN A 54 -2.64 -8.49 -17.44
C ASN A 54 -3.80 -9.10 -16.61
N GLY A 55 -4.44 -10.14 -17.14
CA GLY A 55 -5.55 -10.82 -16.44
C GLY A 55 -5.14 -11.46 -15.12
N ALA A 56 -3.93 -12.04 -15.03
CA ALA A 56 -3.44 -12.64 -13.79
C ALA A 56 -3.18 -11.59 -12.70
N ASP A 57 -2.73 -10.39 -13.10
CA ASP A 57 -2.57 -9.28 -12.17
C ASP A 57 -3.92 -8.83 -11.57
N ILE A 58 -4.98 -8.75 -12.40
CA ILE A 58 -6.34 -8.42 -11.95
C ILE A 58 -6.88 -9.49 -11.00
N GLU A 59 -6.68 -10.78 -11.32
CA GLU A 59 -7.10 -11.86 -10.43
C GLU A 59 -6.35 -11.86 -9.09
N ALA A 60 -5.06 -11.50 -9.08
CA ALA A 60 -4.31 -11.32 -7.84
C ALA A 60 -4.85 -10.17 -6.97
N ILE A 61 -5.24 -9.05 -7.60
CA ILE A 61 -5.88 -7.91 -6.92
C ILE A 61 -7.24 -8.32 -6.33
N ARG A 62 -8.07 -9.01 -7.10
CA ARG A 62 -9.37 -9.54 -6.65
C ARG A 62 -9.22 -10.51 -5.48
N ALA A 63 -8.31 -11.46 -5.60
CA ALA A 63 -8.06 -12.44 -4.54
C ALA A 63 -7.63 -11.77 -3.23
N ALA A 64 -6.76 -10.76 -3.30
CA ALA A 64 -6.34 -10.00 -2.12
C ALA A 64 -7.53 -9.26 -1.47
N HIS A 65 -8.38 -8.62 -2.27
CA HIS A 65 -9.60 -7.95 -1.78
C HIS A 65 -10.59 -8.93 -1.15
N GLU A 66 -10.84 -10.08 -1.78
CA GLU A 66 -11.73 -11.11 -1.26
C GLU A 66 -11.24 -11.64 0.10
N LYS A 67 -9.92 -11.82 0.25
CA LYS A 67 -9.34 -12.25 1.53
C LYS A 67 -9.42 -11.15 2.59
N ALA A 68 -9.27 -9.87 2.23
CA ALA A 68 -9.46 -8.75 3.14
C ALA A 68 -10.94 -8.65 3.60
N LEU A 69 -11.88 -8.86 2.68
CA LEU A 69 -13.32 -8.86 2.96
C LEU A 69 -13.71 -9.96 3.94
N ASN A 70 -13.13 -11.15 3.78
CA ASN A 70 -13.42 -12.32 4.62
C ASN A 70 -12.50 -12.45 5.84
N ALA A 71 -11.71 -11.41 6.16
CA ALA A 71 -10.74 -11.45 7.25
C ALA A 71 -11.41 -11.57 8.63
N ALA A 72 -11.14 -12.67 9.32
CA ALA A 72 -11.69 -12.98 10.64
C ALA A 72 -11.14 -12.06 11.73
N THR A 73 -9.91 -11.56 11.57
CA THR A 73 -9.26 -10.68 12.55
C THR A 73 -8.83 -9.36 11.90
N LEU A 74 -8.58 -8.34 12.73
CA LEU A 74 -7.98 -7.09 12.24
C LEU A 74 -6.59 -7.33 11.67
N HIS A 75 -5.79 -8.18 12.31
CA HIS A 75 -4.47 -8.55 11.82
C HIS A 75 -4.53 -9.14 10.40
N ASP A 76 -5.45 -10.07 10.15
CA ASP A 76 -5.62 -10.67 8.82
C ASP A 76 -6.07 -9.62 7.80
N PHE A 77 -6.97 -8.71 8.19
CA PHE A 77 -7.38 -7.60 7.34
C PHE A 77 -6.20 -6.71 6.96
N GLU A 78 -5.37 -6.32 7.93
CA GLU A 78 -4.20 -5.48 7.66
C GLU A 78 -3.18 -6.17 6.76
N HIS A 79 -2.99 -7.49 6.91
CA HIS A 79 -2.18 -8.27 6.01
C HIS A 79 -2.71 -8.21 4.58
N TRP A 80 -4.00 -8.49 4.37
CA TRP A 80 -4.60 -8.51 3.04
C TRP A 80 -4.78 -7.11 2.43
N ASP A 81 -4.94 -6.07 3.25
CA ASP A 81 -4.82 -4.66 2.83
C ASP A 81 -3.44 -4.39 2.24
N ALA A 82 -2.37 -4.77 2.94
CA ALA A 82 -1.02 -4.60 2.43
C ALA A 82 -0.78 -5.39 1.13
N VAL A 83 -1.29 -6.63 1.03
CA VAL A 83 -1.21 -7.45 -0.18
C VAL A 83 -1.98 -6.81 -1.33
N LEU A 84 -3.18 -6.28 -1.11
CA LEU A 84 -3.98 -5.60 -2.14
C LEU A 84 -3.20 -4.44 -2.76
N HIS A 85 -2.68 -3.53 -1.93
CA HIS A 85 -1.89 -2.39 -2.42
C HIS A 85 -0.63 -2.86 -3.15
N ARG A 86 0.10 -3.86 -2.63
CA ARG A 86 1.26 -4.45 -3.33
C ARG A 86 0.88 -5.03 -4.70
N SER A 87 -0.24 -5.75 -4.81
CA SER A 87 -0.71 -6.31 -6.09
C SER A 87 -1.07 -5.23 -7.11
N ILE A 88 -1.66 -4.10 -6.67
CA ILE A 88 -1.91 -2.95 -7.56
C ILE A 88 -0.59 -2.38 -8.09
N PHE A 89 0.41 -2.21 -7.22
CA PHE A 89 1.73 -1.74 -7.66
C PHE A 89 2.44 -2.74 -8.58
N ALA A 90 2.35 -4.05 -8.31
CA ALA A 90 2.88 -5.09 -9.19
C ALA A 90 2.26 -5.03 -10.59
N ALA A 91 0.95 -4.81 -10.67
CA ALA A 91 0.22 -4.67 -11.93
C ALA A 91 0.65 -3.44 -12.76
N THR A 92 1.33 -2.45 -12.16
CA THR A 92 1.91 -1.33 -12.93
C THR A 92 3.04 -1.77 -13.86
N ARG A 93 3.65 -2.94 -13.60
CA ARG A 93 4.83 -3.45 -14.30
C ARG A 93 5.98 -2.43 -14.38
N ASN A 94 6.06 -1.55 -13.39
CA ASN A 94 7.10 -0.56 -13.25
C ASN A 94 7.91 -0.88 -11.99
N GLU A 95 9.10 -1.45 -12.18
CA GLU A 95 9.98 -1.90 -11.09
C GLU A 95 10.29 -0.81 -10.08
N LEU A 96 10.40 0.46 -10.50
CA LEU A 96 10.67 1.56 -9.58
C LEU A 96 9.45 1.84 -8.69
N LEU A 97 8.23 1.80 -9.23
CA LEU A 97 7.01 1.93 -8.43
C LEU A 97 6.84 0.75 -7.48
N ILE A 98 7.13 -0.47 -7.92
CA ILE A 98 7.08 -1.67 -7.08
C ILE A 98 8.05 -1.54 -5.90
N ASN A 99 9.30 -1.14 -6.16
CA ASN A 99 10.29 -0.93 -5.12
C ASN A 99 9.92 0.21 -4.16
N LEU A 100 9.31 1.28 -4.67
CA LEU A 100 8.79 2.37 -3.82
C LEU A 100 7.68 1.88 -2.90
N GLN A 101 6.78 1.02 -3.40
CA GLN A 101 5.75 0.39 -2.57
C GLN A 101 6.34 -0.49 -1.47
N ASP A 102 7.46 -1.19 -1.73
CA ASP A 102 8.15 -1.95 -0.69
C ASP A 102 8.71 -1.05 0.42
N VAL A 103 9.23 0.13 0.07
CA VAL A 103 9.66 1.14 1.05
C VAL A 103 8.46 1.66 1.85
N LEU A 104 7.36 2.03 1.18
CA LEU A 104 6.14 2.49 1.85
C LEU A 104 5.57 1.41 2.79
N ALA A 105 5.55 0.15 2.36
CA ALA A 105 5.10 -0.96 3.19
C ALA A 105 5.99 -1.15 4.43
N ALA A 106 7.31 -1.06 4.27
CA ALA A 106 8.24 -1.15 5.41
C ALA A 106 8.06 -0.01 6.42
N ILE A 107 7.76 1.22 5.97
CA ILE A 107 7.45 2.35 6.86
C ILE A 107 6.14 2.08 7.63
N ARG A 108 5.14 1.49 6.98
CA ARG A 108 3.84 1.14 7.58
C ARG A 108 3.90 0.00 8.60
N GLU A 109 4.99 -0.75 8.66
CA GLU A 109 5.23 -1.77 9.70
C GLU A 109 5.82 -1.18 11.00
N LYS A 110 6.17 0.12 11.00
CA LYS A 110 6.79 0.76 12.17
C LYS A 110 5.81 0.94 13.34
N PRO A 111 6.29 0.87 14.61
CA PRO A 111 5.45 1.08 15.78
C PRO A 111 4.70 2.41 15.80
N SER A 112 5.27 3.47 15.22
CA SER A 112 4.62 4.79 15.09
C SER A 112 3.35 4.73 14.25
N TRP A 113 3.37 3.98 13.15
CA TRP A 113 2.24 3.74 12.28
C TRP A 113 1.22 2.81 12.93
N LEU A 114 1.67 1.65 13.43
CA LEU A 114 0.81 0.65 14.06
C LEU A 114 0.03 1.20 15.26
N ARG A 115 0.65 2.08 16.06
CA ARG A 115 -0.01 2.74 17.19
C ARG A 115 -1.19 3.61 16.75
N ILE A 116 -1.12 4.27 15.60
CA ILE A 116 -2.23 5.05 15.06
C ILE A 116 -3.31 4.09 14.55
N LYS A 117 -2.95 3.10 13.74
CA LYS A 117 -3.91 2.13 13.20
C LYS A 117 -4.67 1.38 14.29
N ASN A 118 -4.00 0.94 15.36
CA ASN A 118 -4.66 0.26 16.48
C ASN A 118 -5.73 1.11 17.19
N LYS A 119 -5.65 2.44 17.10
CA LYS A 119 -6.67 3.35 17.65
C LYS A 119 -7.82 3.60 16.69
N VAL A 120 -7.56 3.52 15.38
CA VAL A 120 -8.45 3.99 14.31
C VAL A 120 -9.23 2.84 13.69
N ILE A 121 -8.57 1.70 13.45
CA ILE A 121 -9.17 0.56 12.74
C ILE A 121 -10.12 -0.19 13.67
N THR A 122 -11.38 0.21 13.64
CA THR A 122 -12.51 -0.53 14.19
C THR A 122 -13.10 -1.46 13.12
N ARG A 123 -14.03 -2.34 13.51
CA ARG A 123 -14.78 -3.16 12.54
C ARG A 123 -15.59 -2.30 11.55
N ALA A 124 -16.12 -1.16 11.99
CA ALA A 124 -16.83 -0.25 11.09
C ALA A 124 -15.90 0.37 10.04
N VAL A 125 -14.70 0.78 10.46
CA VAL A 125 -13.66 1.30 9.55
C VAL A 125 -13.17 0.21 8.59
N GLN A 126 -12.96 -1.02 9.08
CA GLN A 126 -12.62 -2.17 8.24
C GLN A 126 -13.67 -2.38 7.12
N GLN A 127 -14.96 -2.40 7.47
CA GLN A 127 -16.05 -2.56 6.51
C GLN A 127 -16.08 -1.42 5.49
N LYS A 128 -15.84 -0.18 5.94
CA LYS A 128 -15.73 1.01 5.08
C LYS A 128 -14.59 0.85 4.07
N TYR A 129 -13.38 0.55 4.54
CA TYR A 129 -12.21 0.38 3.66
C TYR A 129 -12.39 -0.77 2.68
N THR A 130 -12.97 -1.89 3.13
CA THR A 130 -13.24 -3.02 2.23
C THR A 130 -14.20 -2.66 1.09
N ARG A 131 -15.21 -1.80 1.36
CA ARG A 131 -16.10 -1.28 0.29
C ARG A 131 -15.36 -0.35 -0.66
N GLU A 132 -14.54 0.56 -0.13
CA GLU A 132 -13.71 1.47 -0.92
C GLU A 132 -12.71 0.69 -1.81
N HIS A 133 -12.04 -0.32 -1.24
CA HIS A 133 -11.18 -1.24 -1.98
C HIS A 133 -11.94 -1.96 -3.10
N GLY A 134 -13.18 -2.39 -2.85
CA GLY A 134 -14.02 -3.01 -3.88
C GLY A 134 -14.24 -2.08 -5.08
N ALA A 135 -14.49 -0.79 -4.85
CA ALA A 135 -14.63 0.17 -5.94
C ALA A 135 -13.33 0.31 -6.78
N ILE A 136 -12.17 0.25 -6.14
CA ILE A 136 -10.87 0.27 -6.83
C ILE A 136 -10.70 -1.00 -7.68
N VAL A 137 -10.96 -2.18 -7.08
CA VAL A 137 -10.83 -3.47 -7.76
C VAL A 137 -11.76 -3.55 -8.97
N GLU A 138 -13.02 -3.14 -8.81
CA GLU A 138 -13.98 -3.13 -9.92
C GLU A 138 -13.57 -2.17 -11.03
N ALA A 139 -13.07 -0.98 -10.71
CA ALA A 139 -12.58 -0.03 -11.70
C ALA A 139 -11.35 -0.57 -12.47
N ILE A 140 -10.43 -1.24 -11.76
CA ILE A 140 -9.27 -1.90 -12.39
C ILE A 140 -9.73 -3.03 -13.31
N ALA A 141 -10.65 -3.88 -12.84
CA ALA A 141 -11.18 -5.00 -13.60
C ALA A 141 -11.97 -4.56 -14.84
N ALA A 142 -12.73 -3.47 -14.74
CA ALA A 142 -13.45 -2.84 -15.85
C ALA A 142 -12.54 -2.07 -16.81
N ARG A 143 -11.21 -2.09 -16.58
CA ARG A 143 -10.21 -1.35 -17.36
C ARG A 143 -10.50 0.15 -17.46
N ASN A 144 -11.07 0.73 -16.39
CA ASN A 144 -11.34 2.16 -16.31
C ASN A 144 -10.28 2.86 -15.46
N ALA A 145 -9.24 3.38 -16.12
CA ALA A 145 -8.10 4.01 -15.44
C ALA A 145 -8.50 5.23 -14.61
N GLN A 146 -9.41 6.07 -15.11
CA GLN A 146 -9.87 7.26 -14.40
C GLN A 146 -10.66 6.87 -13.14
N ALA A 147 -11.57 5.90 -13.25
CA ALA A 147 -12.33 5.42 -12.10
C ALA A 147 -11.42 4.75 -11.04
N ALA A 148 -10.38 4.02 -11.47
CA ALA A 148 -9.42 3.39 -10.56
C ALA A 148 -8.61 4.44 -9.79
N HIS A 149 -8.15 5.48 -10.48
CA HIS A 149 -7.50 6.64 -9.88
C HIS A 149 -8.40 7.31 -8.84
N ASP A 150 -9.63 7.67 -9.23
CA ASP A 150 -10.53 8.45 -8.38
C ASP A 150 -10.98 7.64 -7.15
N ALA A 151 -11.25 6.34 -7.30
CA ALA A 151 -11.56 5.46 -6.19
C ALA A 151 -10.40 5.35 -5.19
N MET A 152 -9.15 5.19 -5.66
CA MET A 152 -7.97 5.13 -4.79
C MET A 152 -7.72 6.47 -4.09
N LYS A 153 -7.93 7.59 -4.78
CA LYS A 153 -7.84 8.93 -4.18
C LYS A 153 -8.85 9.10 -3.05
N LEU A 154 -10.11 8.74 -3.29
CA LEU A 154 -11.17 8.81 -2.28
C LEU A 154 -10.86 7.92 -1.07
N HIS A 155 -10.37 6.70 -1.31
CA HIS A 155 -9.93 5.79 -0.25
C HIS A 155 -8.84 6.43 0.62
N LEU A 156 -7.80 7.01 0.03
CA LEU A 156 -6.70 7.60 0.80
C LEU A 156 -7.08 8.89 1.52
N GLN A 157 -8.00 9.68 0.98
CA GLN A 157 -8.60 10.82 1.68
C GLN A 157 -9.37 10.35 2.92
N SER A 158 -10.17 9.29 2.76
CA SER A 158 -10.91 8.64 3.82
C SER A 158 -10.00 8.09 4.93
N VAL A 159 -8.94 7.36 4.56
CA VAL A 159 -7.90 6.89 5.49
C VAL A 159 -7.22 8.03 6.23
N THR A 160 -6.89 9.12 5.51
CA THR A 160 -6.22 10.29 6.11
C THR A 160 -7.10 10.96 7.15
N LEU A 161 -8.39 11.15 6.87
CA LEU A 161 -9.35 11.73 7.81
C LEU A 161 -9.52 10.86 9.06
N ASP A 162 -9.60 9.53 8.88
CA ASP A 162 -9.75 8.60 10.00
C ASP A 162 -8.47 8.57 10.87
N MET A 163 -7.28 8.65 10.26
CA MET A 163 -5.99 8.60 10.97
C MET A 163 -5.59 9.93 11.63
N PHE A 164 -6.01 11.05 11.05
CA PHE A 164 -5.68 12.40 11.49
C PHE A 164 -6.93 13.30 11.45
N PRO A 165 -7.90 13.08 12.33
CA PRO A 165 -9.06 13.95 12.43
C PRO A 165 -8.61 15.38 12.79
N GLN A 166 -9.23 16.37 12.15
CA GLN A 166 -8.99 17.79 12.45
C GLN A 166 -9.66 18.23 13.75
#